data_AF-A0A1H5JDR0-F1
#
_entry.id   AF-A0A1H5JDR0-F1
#
_cell.length_a   1.000
_cell.length_b   1.000
_cell.length_c   1.000
_cell.angle_alpha   90.00
_cell.angle_beta   90.00
_cell.angle_gamma   90.00
#
_symmetry.space_group_name_H-M   'P 1'
#
loop_
_entity.id
_entity.type
_entity.pdbx_description
1 polymer ?
#
loop_
_entity_poly.entity_id
_entity_poly.type
_entity_poly.pdbx_seq_one_letter_code
_entity_poly.pdbx_strand_id
1 'polypeptide(L)' 'MLCPRCEQGDVVKARIVANDTCLFVCQECEASWFLYENIGVKAFVDYGTYMESLGLKPLWSELQIIPE' A
#
# COMPACT_ATOMS: atom_id res chain seq x y z
N MET A 1 8.50 -5.05 6.35
CA MET A 1 8.04 -6.35 6.89
C MET A 1 7.66 -7.24 5.72
N LEU A 2 7.98 -8.54 5.74
CA LEU A 2 7.66 -9.41 4.61
C LEU A 2 6.15 -9.47 4.35
N CYS A 3 5.74 -9.33 3.09
CA CYS A 3 4.35 -9.34 2.68
C CYS A 3 3.73 -10.73 2.85
N PRO A 4 2.66 -10.87 3.65
CA PRO A 4 2.03 -12.17 3.89
C PRO A 4 1.22 -12.68 2.67
N ARG A 5 1.02 -11.85 1.63
CA ARG A 5 0.30 -12.25 0.42
C ARG A 5 1.20 -12.97 -0.58
N CYS A 6 2.33 -12.34 -0.93
CA CYS A 6 3.22 -12.86 -1.97
C CYS A 6 4.49 -13.52 -1.41
N GLU A 7 4.79 -13.32 -0.14
CA GLU A 7 5.97 -13.86 0.55
C GLU A 7 7.31 -13.49 -0.12
N GLN A 8 7.32 -12.44 -0.93
CA GLN A 8 8.48 -12.01 -1.73
C GLN A 8 8.90 -10.56 -1.46
N GLY A 9 7.93 -9.65 -1.35
CA GLY A 9 8.19 -8.21 -1.18
C GLY A 9 8.04 -7.71 0.24
N ASP A 10 8.65 -6.57 0.55
CA ASP A 10 8.40 -5.86 1.78
C ASP A 10 7.14 -4.99 1.69
N VAL A 11 6.36 -4.99 2.77
CA VAL A 11 5.32 -4.01 3.04
C VAL A 11 5.97 -2.81 3.70
N VAL A 12 5.79 -1.65 3.05
CA VAL A 12 6.30 -0.36 3.48
C VAL A 12 5.15 0.57 3.84
N LYS A 13 5.37 1.45 4.83
CA LYS A 13 4.44 2.53 5.14
C LYS A 13 4.61 3.65 4.13
N ALA A 14 3.53 4.04 3.49
CA ALA A 14 3.51 5.09 2.47
C ALA A 14 2.35 6.05 2.69
N ARG A 15 2.49 7.26 2.16
CA ARG A 15 1.45 8.28 2.11
C ARG A 15 1.15 8.64 0.66
N ILE A 16 -0.12 8.66 0.29
CA ILE A 16 -0.57 9.17 -1.00
C ILE A 16 -0.42 10.69 -0.99
N VAL A 17 0.36 11.23 -1.92
CA VAL A 17 0.70 12.66 -1.97
C VAL A 17 -0.54 13.53 -2.24
N ALA A 18 -1.47 13.03 -3.05
CA ALA A 18 -2.65 13.79 -3.47
C ALA A 18 -3.66 14.09 -2.35
N ASN A 19 -3.75 13.25 -1.31
CA ASN A 19 -4.79 13.35 -0.28
C ASN A 19 -4.31 13.04 1.15
N ASP A 20 -2.99 12.92 1.36
CA ASP A 20 -2.35 12.62 2.65
C ASP A 20 -2.78 11.27 3.30
N THR A 21 -3.46 10.39 2.57
CA THR A 21 -3.87 9.08 3.11
C THR A 21 -2.66 8.19 3.34
N CYS A 22 -2.50 7.71 4.56
CA CYS A 22 -1.48 6.72 4.89
C CYS A 22 -1.99 5.30 4.63
N LEU A 23 -1.13 4.48 4.06
CA LEU A 23 -1.35 3.05 3.87
C LEU A 23 -0.04 2.28 4.01
N PHE A 24 -0.17 0.97 4.03
CA PHE A 24 0.90 0.00 3.97
C PHE A 24 0.77 -0.73 2.64
N VAL A 25 1.80 -0.71 1.81
CA VAL A 25 1.78 -1.30 0.46
C VAL A 25 2.96 -2.22 0.27
N CYS A 26 2.73 -3.38 -0.35
CA CYS A 26 3.79 -4.30 -0.75
C CYS A 26 4.50 -3.79 -2.01
N GLN A 27 5.83 -3.79 -1.99
CA GLN A 27 6.67 -3.35 -3.11
C GLN A 27 6.61 -4.26 -4.35
N GLU A 28 6.22 -5.52 -4.20
CA GLU A 28 6.21 -6.50 -5.30
C GLU A 28 4.81 -6.76 -5.86
N CYS A 29 3.82 -7.01 -4.99
CA CYS A 29 2.47 -7.42 -5.41
C CYS A 29 1.39 -6.35 -5.19
N GLU A 30 1.79 -5.16 -4.74
CA GLU A 30 0.94 -3.97 -4.58
C GLU A 30 -0.28 -4.16 -3.65
N ALA A 31 -0.29 -5.26 -2.89
CA ALA A 31 -1.26 -5.50 -1.83
C ALA A 31 -1.14 -4.44 -0.74
N SER A 32 -2.27 -3.87 -0.37
CA SER A 32 -2.34 -2.70 0.49
C SER A 32 -3.30 -2.88 1.67
N TRP A 33 -2.94 -2.24 2.78
CA TRP A 33 -3.73 -2.18 4.01
C TRP A 33 -3.66 -0.77 4.61
N PHE A 34 -4.74 -0.32 5.25
CA PHE A 34 -4.79 1.02 5.85
C PHE A 34 -4.25 1.06 7.29
N LEU A 35 -4.25 -0.09 7.97
CA LEU A 35 -3.74 -0.23 9.33
C LEU A 35 -2.73 -1.36 9.38
N TYR A 36 -1.69 -1.18 10.18
CA TYR A 36 -0.63 -2.16 10.36
C TYR A 36 -1.18 -3.50 10.89
N GLU A 37 -2.09 -3.45 11.86
CA GLU A 37 -2.73 -4.63 12.48
C GLU A 37 -3.56 -5.48 11.50
N ASN A 38 -3.94 -4.92 10.35
CA ASN A 38 -4.72 -5.66 9.35
C ASN A 38 -3.84 -6.51 8.43
N ILE A 39 -2.53 -6.28 8.39
CA ILE A 39 -1.61 -6.96 7.48
C ILE A 39 -1.56 -8.45 7.83
N GLY A 40 -2.00 -9.30 6.90
CA GLY A 40 -2.08 -10.76 7.10
C GLY A 40 -3.26 -11.24 7.94
N VAL A 41 -4.11 -10.34 8.44
CA VAL A 41 -5.32 -10.66 9.22
C VAL A 41 -6.59 -10.40 8.42
N LYS A 42 -6.67 -9.22 7.78
CA LYS A 42 -7.79 -8.84 6.91
C LYS A 42 -7.39 -8.94 5.44
N ALA A 43 -8.41 -9.02 4.59
CA ALA A 43 -8.24 -8.92 3.16
C ALA A 43 -7.47 -7.64 2.79
N PHE A 44 -6.58 -7.77 1.80
CA PHE A 44 -5.87 -6.64 1.23
C PHE A 44 -6.77 -5.92 0.20
N VAL A 45 -6.41 -4.68 -0.09
CA VAL A 45 -6.90 -3.96 -1.26
C VAL A 45 -5.73 -3.84 -2.25
N ASP A 46 -5.99 -3.98 -3.53
CA ASP A 46 -4.98 -3.71 -4.55
C ASP A 46 -4.72 -2.19 -4.63
N TYR A 47 -3.46 -1.76 -4.50
CA TYR A 47 -3.10 -0.34 -4.52
C TYR A 47 -3.61 0.35 -5.79
N GLY A 48 -3.41 -0.30 -6.95
CA GLY A 48 -3.80 0.26 -8.23
C GLY A 48 -5.30 0.51 -8.32
N THR A 49 -6.08 -0.52 -7.98
CA THR A 49 -7.54 -0.45 -7.90
C THR A 49 -8.02 0.63 -6.94
N TYR A 50 -7.36 0.78 -5.78
CA TYR A 50 -7.69 1.85 -4.82
C TYR A 50 -7.42 3.24 -5.40
N MET A 51 -6.25 3.46 -6.02
CA MET A 51 -5.92 4.73 -6.66
C MET A 51 -6.89 5.08 -7.78
N GLU A 52 -7.24 4.11 -8.63
CA GLU A 52 -8.22 4.31 -9.70
C GLU A 52 -9.61 4.66 -9.15
N SER A 53 -10.03 4.04 -8.04
CA SER A 53 -11.30 4.38 -7.37
C SER A 53 -11.35 5.82 -6.86
N LEU A 54 -10.19 6.41 -6.59
CA LEU A 54 -10.03 7.82 -6.21
C LEU A 54 -9.84 8.76 -7.41
N GLY A 55 -9.81 8.22 -8.64
CA GLY A 55 -9.48 8.98 -9.85
C GLY A 55 -8.01 9.38 -9.95
N LEU A 56 -7.13 8.70 -9.21
CA LEU A 56 -5.69 8.93 -9.20
C LEU A 56 -4.95 7.91 -10.06
N LYS A 57 -3.72 8.24 -10.45
CA LYS A 57 -2.86 7.33 -11.21
C LYS A 57 -2.22 6.31 -10.27
N PRO A 58 -2.25 5.00 -10.57
CA PRO A 58 -1.64 3.97 -9.74
C PRO A 58 -0.12 3.93 -9.91
N LEU A 59 0.57 5.04 -9.59
CA LEU A 59 2.01 5.18 -9.75
C LEU A 59 2.68 5.27 -8.39
N TRP A 60 3.87 4.69 -8.27
CA TRP A 60 4.71 4.83 -7.08
C TRP A 60 5.18 6.27 -6.86
N SER A 61 5.24 7.10 -7.90
CA SER A 61 5.52 8.53 -7.78
C SER A 61 4.43 9.31 -7.03
N GLU A 62 3.22 8.74 -6.90
CA GLU A 62 2.13 9.30 -6.08
C GLU A 62 2.25 8.89 -4.60
N LEU A 63 3.24 8.06 -4.26
CA LEU A 63 3.53 7.62 -2.90
C LEU A 63 4.78 8.30 -2.37
N GLN A 64 4.70 8.74 -1.13
CA GLN A 64 5.84 9.08 -0.31
C GLN A 64 6.05 8.00 0.74
N ILE A 65 7.17 7.29 0.66
CA ILE A 65 7.55 6.30 1.67
C ILE A 65 7.93 7.03 2.96
N ILE A 66 7.33 6.60 4.07
CA ILE A 66 7.62 7.11 5.40
C ILE A 66 8.60 6.14 6.07
N PRO A 67 9.87 6.53 6.27
CA PRO A 67 10.79 5.71 7.07
C PRO A 67 10.29 5.63 8.52
N GLU A 68 10.51 4.47 9.16
CA GLU A 68 10.23 4.27 10.58
C GLU A 68 11.09 5.14 11.49
#